data_AF-A0A3N5SMN6-F1
#
_entry.id   AF-A0A3N5SMN6-F1
#
_cell.length_a   1.000
_cell.length_b   1.000
_cell.length_c   1.000
_cell.angle_alpha   90.00
_cell.angle_beta   90.00
_cell.angle_gamma   90.00
#
_symmetry.space_group_name_H-M   'P 1'
#
loop_
_entity.id
_entity.type
_entity.pdbx_description
1 polymer ?
#
loop_
_entity_poly.entity_id
_entity_poly.type
_entity_poly.pdbx_seq_one_letter_code
_entity_poly.pdbx_strand_id
1 'polypeptide(L)' 'MDAAGHLSRNDADTFFEALGDLLKTSPTGTNVNDLVFLFILRVSKRIG' A
#
# COMPACT_ATOMS: atom_id res chain seq x y z
N MET A 1 7.44 2.95 14.25
CA MET A 1 8.26 2.82 13.02
C MET A 1 8.45 4.21 12.43
N ASP A 2 9.64 4.52 11.89
CA ASP A 2 9.94 5.84 11.30
C ASP A 2 9.83 5.78 9.77
N ALA A 3 8.66 6.16 9.24
CA ALA A 3 8.39 6.11 7.81
C ALA A 3 9.35 6.98 6.97
N ALA A 4 9.70 8.17 7.46
CA ALA A 4 10.60 9.08 6.74
C ALA A 4 12.02 8.51 6.67
N GLY A 5 12.49 7.89 7.76
CA GLY A 5 13.75 7.17 7.80
C GLY A 5 13.82 6.05 6.75
N HIS A 6 12.82 5.18 6.71
CA HIS A 6 12.76 4.11 5.70
C HIS A 6 12.74 4.66 4.27
N LEU A 7 11.94 5.70 4.00
CA LEU A 7 11.90 6.35 2.70
C LEU A 7 13.27 6.93 2.29
N SER A 8 13.95 7.67 3.18
CA SER A 8 15.25 8.28 2.88
C SER A 8 16.35 7.27 2.55
N ARG A 9 16.19 6.01 2.99
CA ARG A 9 17.11 4.90 2.75
C ARG A 9 16.70 4.00 1.57
N ASN A 10 15.59 4.30 0.89
CA ASN A 10 14.97 3.43 -0.12
C ASN A 10 14.61 2.03 0.40
N ASP A 11 14.16 1.95 1.66
CA ASP A 11 13.89 0.71 2.41
C ASP A 11 12.40 0.60 2.76
N ALA A 12 11.54 0.77 1.75
CA ALA A 12 10.08 0.79 1.92
C ALA A 12 9.49 -0.61 2.14
N ASP A 13 10.11 -1.65 1.59
CA ASP A 13 9.71 -3.05 1.72
C ASP A 13 9.74 -3.52 3.18
N THR A 14 10.83 -3.27 3.91
CA THR A 14 10.95 -3.60 5.35
C THR A 14 9.88 -2.89 6.18
N PHE A 15 9.55 -1.64 5.84
CA PHE A 15 8.52 -0.86 6.52
C PHE A 15 7.13 -1.50 6.35
N PHE A 16 6.72 -1.82 5.12
CA PHE A 16 5.40 -2.40 4.86
C PHE A 16 5.30 -3.86 5.31
N GLU A 17 6.39 -4.63 5.27
CA GLU A 17 6.40 -6.00 5.78
C GLU A 17 6.14 -6.05 7.29
N ALA A 18 6.77 -5.17 8.05
CA ALA A 18 6.58 -5.10 9.50
C ALA A 18 5.17 -4.64 9.91
N LEU A 19 4.46 -3.90 9.04
CA LEU A 19 3.05 -3.55 9.25
C LEU A 19 2.09 -4.69 8.87
N GLY A 20 2.55 -5.67 8.09
CA GLY A 20 1.67 -6.67 7.47
C GLY A 20 0.93 -6.13 6.23
N ASP A 21 1.30 -4.95 5.73
CA ASP A 21 0.64 -4.25 4.62
C ASP A 21 1.40 -4.38 3.29
N LEU A 22 2.47 -5.19 3.25
CA LEU A 22 3.20 -5.49 2.02
C LEU A 22 2.38 -6.42 1.11
N LEU A 23 1.92 -5.91 -0.02
CA LEU A 23 1.18 -6.69 -1.02
C LEU A 23 2.13 -7.67 -1.75
N LYS A 24 1.89 -8.98 -1.59
CA LYS A 24 2.65 -10.06 -2.24
C LYS A 24 1.73 -10.85 -3.18
N THR A 25 2.00 -10.83 -4.49
CA THR A 25 1.15 -11.44 -5.53
C THR A 25 1.63 -12.78 -6.06
N SER A 26 2.84 -13.24 -5.66
CA SER A 26 3.54 -14.39 -6.28
C SER A 26 3.80 -14.16 -7.80
N PRO A 27 4.40 -15.11 -8.53
CA PRO A 27 4.59 -14.95 -9.98
C PRO A 27 3.25 -14.82 -10.71
N THR A 28 3.07 -13.71 -11.44
CA THR A 28 1.83 -13.38 -12.17
C THR A 28 1.80 -13.92 -13.61
N GLY A 29 2.96 -14.29 -14.17
CA GLY A 29 3.10 -14.80 -15.55
C GLY A 29 3.15 -13.73 -16.64
N THR A 30 3.17 -12.44 -16.30
CA THR A 30 3.32 -11.33 -17.25
C THR A 30 3.81 -10.05 -16.55
N ASN A 31 4.24 -9.06 -17.33
CA ASN A 31 4.53 -7.70 -16.87
C ASN A 31 3.81 -6.71 -17.79
N VAL A 32 2.92 -5.91 -17.21
CA VAL A 32 2.17 -4.85 -17.90
C VAL A 32 2.35 -3.48 -17.23
N ASN A 33 3.48 -3.28 -16.55
CA ASN A 33 3.79 -2.13 -15.69
C ASN A 33 2.90 -2.04 -14.43
N ASP A 34 2.83 -0.86 -13.83
CA ASP A 34 2.27 -0.60 -12.50
C ASP A 34 0.79 -0.21 -12.50
N LEU A 35 0.07 -0.57 -11.42
CA LEU A 35 -1.30 -0.15 -11.14
C LEU A 35 -1.38 0.50 -9.75
N VAL A 36 -2.04 1.65 -9.65
CA VAL A 36 -2.34 2.33 -8.38
C VAL A 36 -3.86 2.47 -8.23
N PHE A 37 -4.41 1.95 -7.13
CA PHE A 37 -5.84 2.02 -6.83
C PHE A 37 -6.09 3.00 -5.68
N LEU A 38 -7.01 3.95 -5.90
CA LEU A 38 -7.47 4.88 -4.87
C LEU A 38 -8.94 4.63 -4.59
N PHE A 39 -9.27 4.27 -3.35
CA PHE A 39 -10.64 4.01 -2.91
C PHE A 39 -11.12 5.14 -1.99
N ILE A 40 -12.38 5.58 -2.17
CA ILE A 40 -13.05 6.53 -1.28
C ILE A 40 -14.33 5.89 -0.79
N LEU A 41 -14.47 5.75 0.53
CA LEU A 41 -15.71 5.29 1.14
C LEU A 41 -16.68 6.46 1.30
N ARG A 42 -17.85 6.37 0.69
CA ARG A 42 -18.92 7.34 0.92
C ARG A 42 -19.57 7.06 2.28
N VAL A 43 -19.43 8.00 3.20
CA VAL A 43 -20.22 8.00 4.44
C VAL A 43 -21.54 8.72 4.17
N SER A 44 -22.66 8.00 4.27
CA SER A 44 -23.99 8.61 4.17
C SER A 44 -24.39 9.20 5.52
N LYS A 45 -24.84 10.47 5.53
CA LYS A 45 -25.36 11.11 6.73
C LYS A 45 -26.76 10.54 7.00
N ARG A 46 -26.96 9.86 8.14
CA ARG A 46 -28.32 9.56 8.61
C ARG A 46 -28.96 10.88 9.04
N ILE A 47 -29.93 11.35 8.27
CA ILE A 47 -30.87 12.39 8.69
C ILE A 47 -31.94 11.70 9.54
N GLY A 48 -31.99 12.06 10.82
CA GLY A 48 -33.11 11.79 11.72
C GLY A 48 -34.04 13.00 11.77
#